data_AF-A0A1Q5CYA2-F1
#
_entry.id   AF-A0A1Q5CYA2-F1
#
_cell.length_a   1.000
_cell.length_b   1.000
_cell.length_c   1.000
_cell.angle_alpha   90.00
_cell.angle_beta   90.00
_cell.angle_gamma   90.00
#
_symmetry.space_group_name_H-M   'P 1'
#
loop_
_entity.id
_entity.type
_entity.pdbx_description
1 polymer ?
#
loop_
_entity_poly.entity_id
_entity_poly.type
_entity_poly.pdbx_seq_one_letter_code
_entity_poly.pdbx_strand_id
1 'polypeptide(L)'
;MTEHLADDVLARLAQTASRDRRDGRHLDACPDCRVRLAAWRDIGTALRTEEAGPAHAPPPFDALLGPVLAPLSADAPADAAPPAAAREAAGLRALVGRLGAGVRSQGPERSLRTAWQLVGRQAALMPKAWAPLSAGGFVGAALLASAQETDRFALRLFGAVVVLLVTFGALAAALPRRDPRHELLFTLPVSPGAVFLARLTVVLSADLAMAMASSALVDGPGWWPVVSSWLGQSLLAASLALALAVRHGPAPGAAAGGAVWLLGVTSGPQGLFSTPVGATVDALLSTTPWTVALSAALLAWAAGAMRAYAPPEAAER
;
A
#
# COMPACT_ATOMS: atom_id res chain seq x y z
N MET A 1 -19.38 -37.80 11.04
CA MET A 1 -19.80 -36.40 10.77
C MET A 1 -19.53 -36.12 9.30
N THR A 2 -20.54 -35.69 8.55
CA THR A 2 -20.42 -35.43 7.09
C THR A 2 -20.17 -33.96 6.76
N GLU A 3 -20.39 -33.06 7.71
CA GLU A 3 -20.14 -31.63 7.54
C GLU A 3 -18.73 -31.29 8.03
N HIS A 4 -17.95 -30.60 7.21
CA HIS A 4 -16.58 -30.17 7.50
C HIS A 4 -16.50 -28.65 7.59
N LEU A 5 -15.55 -28.13 8.36
CA LEU A 5 -15.24 -26.70 8.36
C LEU A 5 -14.73 -26.26 6.98
N ALA A 6 -15.15 -25.07 6.55
CA ALA A 6 -14.65 -24.43 5.34
C ALA A 6 -13.18 -24.00 5.49
N ASP A 7 -12.44 -23.96 4.37
CA ASP A 7 -11.00 -23.66 4.40
C ASP A 7 -10.67 -22.26 4.93
N ASP A 8 -11.54 -21.27 4.73
CA ASP A 8 -11.35 -19.92 5.25
C ASP A 8 -11.45 -19.87 6.79
N VAL A 9 -12.30 -20.72 7.38
CA VAL A 9 -12.39 -20.91 8.83
C VAL A 9 -11.13 -21.61 9.34
N LEU A 10 -10.69 -22.67 8.68
CA LEU A 10 -9.45 -23.39 9.05
C LEU A 10 -8.21 -22.49 8.94
N ALA A 11 -8.09 -21.71 7.87
CA ALA A 11 -7.00 -20.75 7.67
C ALA A 11 -7.01 -19.65 8.75
N ARG A 12 -8.19 -19.16 9.15
CA ARG A 12 -8.31 -18.20 10.25
C ARG A 12 -7.88 -18.82 11.59
N LEU A 13 -8.35 -20.02 11.90
CA LEU A 13 -7.99 -20.78 13.11
C LEU A 13 -6.50 -21.16 13.15
N ALA A 14 -5.84 -21.26 12.01
CA ALA A 14 -4.40 -21.48 11.94
C ALA A 14 -3.60 -20.20 12.30
N GLN A 15 -4.17 -19.01 12.05
CA GLN A 15 -3.54 -17.72 12.34
C GLN A 15 -3.77 -17.25 13.78
N THR A 16 -4.91 -17.59 14.39
CA THR A 16 -5.29 -17.12 15.72
C THR A 16 -5.21 -18.24 16.76
N ALA A 17 -4.60 -17.97 17.91
CA ALA A 17 -4.57 -18.92 19.03
C ALA A 17 -5.97 -19.13 19.69
N SER A 18 -6.89 -18.19 19.50
CA SER A 18 -8.25 -18.26 20.03
C SER A 18 -9.11 -19.23 19.22
N ARG A 19 -9.62 -20.27 19.86
CA ARG A 19 -10.64 -21.17 19.31
C ARG A 19 -11.99 -20.82 19.92
N ASP A 20 -13.00 -20.60 19.08
CA ASP A 20 -14.37 -20.58 19.57
C ASP A 20 -14.75 -21.98 20.10
N ARG A 21 -15.57 -22.03 21.17
CA ARG A 21 -15.96 -23.30 21.81
C ARG A 21 -16.67 -24.28 20.87
N ARG A 22 -17.25 -23.79 19.78
CA ARG A 22 -17.92 -24.60 18.75
C ARG A 22 -16.88 -25.25 17.83
N ASP A 23 -15.92 -24.48 17.34
CA ASP A 23 -14.85 -24.96 16.46
C ASP A 23 -13.94 -25.95 17.18
N GLY A 24 -13.64 -25.71 18.46
CA GLY A 24 -12.89 -26.64 19.30
C GLY A 24 -13.55 -28.02 19.36
N ARG A 25 -14.85 -28.06 19.72
CA ARG A 25 -15.62 -29.32 19.78
C ARG A 25 -15.69 -30.04 18.44
N HIS A 26 -15.79 -29.30 17.33
CA HIS A 26 -15.77 -29.90 16.00
C HIS A 26 -14.41 -30.52 15.67
N LEU A 27 -13.31 -29.80 15.94
CA LEU A 27 -11.95 -30.30 15.70
C LEU A 27 -11.62 -31.52 16.56
N ASP A 28 -12.15 -31.60 17.78
CA ASP A 28 -12.00 -32.77 18.64
C ASP A 28 -12.70 -34.01 18.05
N ALA A 29 -13.84 -33.80 17.38
CA ALA A 29 -14.67 -34.87 16.82
C ALA A 29 -14.31 -35.24 15.36
N CYS A 30 -13.64 -34.36 14.60
CA CYS A 30 -13.38 -34.56 13.17
C CYS A 30 -11.87 -34.66 12.85
N PRO A 31 -11.32 -35.85 12.56
CA PRO A 31 -9.90 -36.03 12.23
C PRO A 31 -9.48 -35.32 10.95
N ASP A 32 -10.32 -35.29 9.90
CA ASP A 32 -9.97 -34.66 8.62
C ASP A 32 -9.77 -33.15 8.75
N CYS A 33 -10.65 -32.47 9.50
CA CYS A 33 -10.49 -31.05 9.79
C CYS A 33 -9.23 -30.77 10.63
N ARG A 34 -8.77 -31.70 11.48
CA ARG A 34 -7.50 -31.57 12.19
C ARG A 34 -6.30 -31.68 11.26
N VAL A 35 -6.32 -32.63 10.32
CA VAL A 35 -5.25 -32.79 9.32
C VAL A 35 -5.16 -31.53 8.44
N ARG A 36 -6.30 -31.03 7.94
CA ARG A 36 -6.34 -29.79 7.15
C ARG A 36 -5.85 -28.59 7.95
N LEU A 37 -6.25 -28.47 9.22
CA LEU A 37 -5.77 -27.40 10.10
C LEU A 37 -4.25 -27.49 10.36
N ALA A 38 -3.70 -28.70 10.51
CA ALA A 38 -2.25 -28.89 10.65
C ALA A 38 -1.52 -28.41 9.40
N ALA A 39 -1.98 -28.79 8.20
CA ALA A 39 -1.42 -28.30 6.94
C ALA A 39 -1.41 -26.76 6.86
N TRP A 40 -2.51 -26.10 7.24
CA TRP A 40 -2.56 -24.63 7.30
C TRP A 40 -1.57 -24.02 8.31
N ARG A 41 -1.34 -24.68 9.45
CA ARG A 41 -0.33 -24.25 10.44
C ARG A 41 1.09 -24.45 9.95
N ASP A 42 1.34 -25.53 9.22
CA ASP A 42 2.66 -25.84 8.65
C ASP A 42 3.02 -24.79 7.60
N ILE A 43 2.09 -24.46 6.68
CA ILE A 43 2.24 -23.36 5.72
C ILE A 43 2.56 -22.04 6.44
N GLY A 44 1.78 -21.71 7.49
CA GLY A 44 2.01 -20.49 8.26
C GLY A 44 3.38 -20.47 8.98
N THR A 45 3.89 -21.63 9.37
CA THR A 45 5.19 -21.76 10.04
C THR A 45 6.34 -21.65 9.06
N ALA A 46 6.23 -22.28 7.89
CA ALA A 46 7.18 -22.14 6.80
C ALA A 46 7.33 -20.67 6.39
N LEU A 47 6.22 -19.96 6.17
CA LEU A 47 6.21 -18.54 5.81
C LEU A 47 6.90 -17.64 6.85
N ARG A 48 6.70 -17.89 8.15
CA ARG A 48 7.37 -17.12 9.22
C ARG A 48 8.86 -17.43 9.29
N THR A 49 9.25 -18.67 9.00
CA THR A 49 10.66 -19.09 9.03
C THR A 49 11.42 -18.46 7.86
N GLU A 50 10.80 -18.42 6.68
CA GLU A 50 11.31 -17.68 5.52
C GLU A 50 11.43 -16.17 5.80
N GLU A 51 10.41 -15.56 6.41
CA GLU A 51 10.42 -14.13 6.76
C GLU A 51 11.51 -13.78 7.79
N ALA A 52 11.85 -14.71 8.69
CA ALA A 52 12.93 -14.54 9.67
C ALA A 52 14.33 -14.88 9.11
N GLY A 53 14.41 -15.55 7.96
CA GLY A 53 15.65 -15.93 7.31
C GLY A 53 16.36 -14.73 6.66
N PRO A 54 17.67 -14.85 6.36
CA PRO A 54 18.33 -13.88 5.49
C PRO A 54 17.60 -13.84 4.14
N ALA A 55 17.38 -12.64 3.61
CA ALA A 55 16.66 -12.45 2.36
C ALA A 55 17.40 -13.16 1.22
N HIS A 56 16.94 -14.35 0.84
CA HIS A 56 17.43 -15.05 -0.33
C HIS A 56 16.84 -14.35 -1.56
N ALA A 57 17.71 -13.89 -2.46
CA ALA A 57 17.25 -13.41 -3.75
C ALA A 57 16.60 -14.60 -4.48
N PRO A 58 15.36 -14.47 -4.98
CA PRO A 58 14.74 -15.54 -5.74
C PRO A 58 15.62 -15.91 -6.94
N PRO A 59 15.71 -17.20 -7.31
CA PRO A 59 16.46 -17.59 -8.50
C PRO A 59 15.90 -16.86 -9.73
N PRO A 60 16.74 -16.50 -10.71
CA PRO A 60 16.28 -15.86 -11.92
C PRO A 60 15.25 -16.75 -12.62
N PHE A 61 14.25 -16.13 -13.22
CA PHE A 61 13.14 -16.80 -13.92
C PHE A 61 13.61 -17.89 -14.91
N ASP A 62 14.71 -17.63 -15.61
CA ASP A 62 15.34 -18.55 -16.56
C ASP A 62 15.82 -19.85 -15.91
N ALA A 63 16.23 -19.83 -14.64
CA ALA A 63 16.66 -21.02 -13.92
C ALA A 63 15.48 -21.94 -13.57
N LEU A 64 14.27 -21.41 -13.43
CA LEU A 64 13.06 -22.18 -13.13
C LEU A 64 12.40 -22.74 -14.39
N LEU A 65 12.41 -21.97 -15.49
CA LEU A 65 11.70 -22.33 -16.72
C LEU A 65 12.58 -22.93 -17.81
N GLY A 66 13.89 -22.66 -17.80
CA GLY A 66 14.83 -23.23 -18.77
C GLY A 66 14.68 -24.73 -18.99
N PRO A 67 14.56 -25.57 -17.93
CA PRO A 67 14.38 -27.01 -18.07
C PRO A 67 13.03 -27.42 -18.67
N VAL A 68 11.98 -26.61 -18.46
CA VAL A 68 10.61 -26.90 -18.92
C VAL A 68 10.38 -26.43 -20.36
N LEU A 69 11.05 -25.35 -20.76
CA LEU A 69 10.94 -24.78 -22.11
C LEU A 69 11.91 -25.42 -23.11
N ALA A 70 13.07 -25.94 -22.66
CA ALA A 70 14.05 -26.59 -23.52
C ALA A 70 13.50 -27.72 -24.43
N PRO A 71 12.54 -28.56 -24.00
CA PRO A 71 11.96 -29.59 -24.86
C PRO A 71 11.01 -29.04 -25.94
N LEU A 72 10.43 -27.86 -25.74
CA LEU A 72 9.48 -27.25 -26.69
C LEU A 72 10.18 -26.52 -27.84
N SER A 73 11.44 -26.10 -27.62
CA SER A 73 12.24 -25.38 -28.62
C SER A 73 12.96 -26.32 -29.60
N ALA A 74 13.11 -27.60 -29.27
CA ALA A 74 14.09 -28.46 -29.94
C ALA A 74 13.57 -29.17 -31.20
N ASP A 75 12.26 -29.43 -31.38
CA ASP A 75 11.79 -30.33 -32.46
C ASP A 75 10.42 -29.99 -33.10
N ALA A 76 10.03 -28.71 -33.19
CA ALA A 76 8.80 -28.34 -33.91
C ALA A 76 9.10 -27.97 -35.38
N PRO A 77 8.86 -28.85 -36.38
CA PRO A 77 8.94 -28.48 -37.80
C PRO A 77 7.90 -27.38 -38.12
N ALA A 78 8.35 -26.32 -38.80
CA ALA A 78 7.63 -25.07 -39.00
C ALA A 78 6.39 -25.15 -39.93
N ASP A 79 6.14 -26.30 -40.56
CA ASP A 79 5.10 -26.44 -41.59
C ASP A 79 4.03 -27.46 -41.20
N ALA A 80 3.10 -27.01 -40.36
CA ALA A 80 1.68 -27.38 -40.33
C ALA A 80 1.11 -27.13 -38.93
N ALA A 81 0.81 -25.87 -38.59
CA ALA A 81 -0.07 -25.60 -37.46
C ALA A 81 -1.48 -26.14 -37.81
N PRO A 82 -2.00 -27.17 -37.12
CA PRO A 82 -3.31 -27.70 -37.44
C PRO A 82 -4.39 -26.64 -37.13
N PRO A 83 -5.43 -26.50 -37.97
CA PRO A 83 -6.51 -25.52 -37.78
C PRO A 83 -7.30 -25.70 -36.46
N ALA A 84 -7.05 -26.79 -35.73
CA ALA A 84 -7.60 -27.05 -34.40
C ALA A 84 -7.03 -26.11 -33.32
N ALA A 85 -5.72 -25.82 -33.31
CA ALA A 85 -5.09 -24.98 -32.29
C ALA A 85 -5.57 -23.51 -32.37
N ALA A 86 -5.81 -23.01 -33.58
CA ALA A 86 -6.35 -21.66 -33.80
C ALA A 86 -7.81 -21.55 -33.31
N ARG A 87 -8.62 -22.61 -33.46
CA ARG A 87 -10.00 -22.65 -32.96
C ARG A 87 -10.06 -22.74 -31.44
N GLU A 88 -9.13 -23.47 -30.82
CA GLU A 88 -9.04 -23.59 -29.37
C GLU A 88 -8.60 -22.27 -28.71
N ALA A 89 -7.61 -21.58 -29.29
CA ALA A 89 -7.22 -20.24 -28.86
C ALA A 89 -8.35 -19.20 -29.02
N ALA A 90 -9.14 -19.28 -30.10
CA ALA A 90 -10.31 -18.43 -30.31
C ALA A 90 -11.44 -18.74 -29.31
N GLY A 91 -11.68 -20.03 -29.01
CA GLY A 91 -12.63 -20.47 -27.99
C GLY A 91 -12.26 -19.98 -26.59
N LEU A 92 -10.98 -20.09 -26.23
CA LEU A 92 -10.46 -19.59 -24.96
C LEU A 92 -10.59 -18.06 -24.87
N ARG A 93 -10.24 -17.31 -25.94
CA ARG A 93 -10.45 -15.84 -25.99
C ARG A 93 -11.93 -15.47 -25.89
N ALA A 94 -12.83 -16.21 -26.52
CA ALA A 94 -14.27 -15.97 -26.44
C ALA A 94 -14.85 -16.32 -25.06
N LEU A 95 -14.31 -17.34 -24.38
CA LEU A 95 -14.66 -17.69 -23.01
C LEU A 95 -14.16 -16.64 -22.02
N VAL A 96 -12.91 -16.21 -22.15
CA VAL A 96 -12.29 -15.12 -21.38
C VAL A 96 -13.05 -13.81 -21.62
N GLY A 97 -13.44 -13.52 -22.87
CA GLY A 97 -14.28 -12.36 -23.21
C GLY A 97 -15.67 -12.41 -22.59
N ARG A 98 -16.31 -13.59 -22.52
CA ARG A 98 -17.62 -13.77 -21.87
C ARG A 98 -17.53 -13.69 -20.35
N LEU A 99 -16.49 -14.27 -19.75
CA LEU A 99 -16.23 -14.15 -18.31
C LEU A 99 -15.89 -12.70 -17.91
N GLY A 100 -15.13 -11.98 -18.74
CA GLY A 100 -14.83 -10.56 -18.53
C GLY A 100 -16.01 -9.62 -18.80
N ALA A 101 -16.93 -9.98 -19.70
CA ALA A 101 -18.15 -9.20 -19.96
C ALA A 101 -19.18 -9.33 -18.82
N GLY A 102 -19.23 -10.46 -18.12
CA GLY A 102 -20.12 -10.68 -16.97
C GLY A 102 -19.79 -9.91 -15.70
N VAL A 103 -18.62 -9.24 -15.64
CA VAL A 103 -18.20 -8.41 -14.49
C VAL A 103 -18.73 -6.97 -14.60
N ARG A 104 -19.31 -6.58 -15.74
CA ARG A 104 -19.83 -5.21 -15.92
C ARG A 104 -21.17 -5.07 -15.21
N SER A 105 -21.21 -4.15 -14.26
CA SER A 105 -22.36 -3.65 -13.48
C SER A 105 -22.79 -4.46 -12.24
N GLN A 106 -21.84 -4.81 -11.37
CA GLN A 106 -22.20 -4.91 -9.96
C GLN A 106 -22.40 -3.49 -9.41
N GLY A 107 -23.55 -3.23 -8.78
CA GLY A 107 -23.93 -1.89 -8.31
C GLY A 107 -22.91 -1.23 -7.37
N PRO A 108 -22.95 0.11 -7.24
CA PRO A 108 -21.98 0.90 -6.48
C PRO A 108 -21.83 0.44 -5.03
N GLU A 109 -22.89 -0.10 -4.42
CA GLU A 109 -22.89 -0.61 -3.05
C GLU A 109 -21.99 -1.83 -2.85
N ARG A 110 -21.95 -2.77 -3.82
CA ARG A 110 -21.06 -3.95 -3.74
C ARG A 110 -19.60 -3.54 -3.94
N SER A 111 -19.36 -2.56 -4.80
CA SER A 111 -18.03 -1.97 -4.99
C SER A 111 -17.51 -1.32 -3.70
N LEU A 112 -18.36 -0.51 -3.04
CA LEU A 112 -17.99 0.15 -1.79
C LEU A 112 -17.71 -0.84 -0.66
N ARG A 113 -18.54 -1.88 -0.52
CA ARG A 113 -18.32 -2.94 0.48
C ARG A 113 -16.99 -3.67 0.23
N THR A 114 -16.69 -3.98 -1.02
CA THR A 114 -15.43 -4.65 -1.40
C THR A 114 -14.23 -3.74 -1.13
N ALA A 115 -14.33 -2.44 -1.45
CA ALA A 115 -13.30 -1.46 -1.14
C ALA A 115 -13.06 -1.36 0.38
N TRP A 116 -14.12 -1.31 1.19
CA TRP A 116 -14.02 -1.32 2.65
C TRP A 116 -13.39 -2.60 3.20
N GLN A 117 -13.76 -3.75 2.66
CA GLN A 117 -13.13 -5.02 3.04
C GLN A 117 -11.64 -5.02 2.70
N LEU A 118 -11.27 -4.51 1.53
CA LEU A 118 -9.87 -4.39 1.12
C LEU A 118 -9.09 -3.47 2.06
N VAL A 119 -9.63 -2.29 2.38
CA VAL A 119 -9.04 -1.32 3.33
C VAL A 119 -8.87 -1.96 4.71
N GLY A 120 -9.89 -2.62 5.25
CA GLY A 120 -9.81 -3.28 6.55
C GLY A 120 -8.78 -4.42 6.60
N ARG A 121 -8.66 -5.19 5.50
CA ARG A 121 -7.64 -6.23 5.38
C ARG A 121 -6.24 -5.64 5.24
N GLN A 122 -6.06 -4.56 4.48
CA GLN A 122 -4.76 -3.87 4.36
C GLN A 122 -4.33 -3.26 5.70
N ALA A 123 -5.25 -2.73 6.49
CA ALA A 123 -4.96 -2.24 7.85
C ALA A 123 -4.44 -3.36 8.76
N ALA A 124 -5.06 -4.54 8.72
CA ALA A 124 -4.59 -5.70 9.49
C ALA A 124 -3.22 -6.23 9.05
N LEU A 125 -2.84 -5.98 7.79
CA LEU A 125 -1.54 -6.37 7.21
C LEU A 125 -0.45 -5.30 7.38
N MET A 126 -0.78 -4.14 7.95
CA MET A 126 0.24 -3.14 8.26
C MET A 126 1.18 -3.64 9.36
N PRO A 127 2.48 -3.29 9.32
CA PRO A 127 3.42 -3.65 10.35
C PRO A 127 2.89 -3.10 11.66
N LYS A 128 2.79 -3.96 12.67
CA LYS A 128 2.28 -3.56 13.99
C LYS A 128 3.08 -2.43 14.62
N ALA A 129 4.33 -2.24 14.19
CA ALA A 129 5.20 -1.16 14.63
C ALA A 129 4.86 0.20 13.99
N TRP A 130 4.20 0.25 12.83
CA TRP A 130 3.93 1.52 12.12
C TRP A 130 3.03 2.45 12.95
N ALA A 131 1.87 1.96 13.40
CA ALA A 131 0.92 2.75 14.17
C ALA A 131 1.50 3.34 15.48
N PRO A 132 2.19 2.57 16.36
CA PRO A 132 2.78 3.13 17.57
C PRO A 132 3.94 4.10 17.27
N LEU A 133 4.71 3.88 16.19
CA LEU A 133 5.75 4.82 15.77
C LEU A 133 5.16 6.15 15.29
N SER A 134 4.14 6.13 14.42
CA SER A 134 3.43 7.34 13.99
C SER A 134 2.79 8.05 15.19
N ALA A 135 2.08 7.31 16.05
CA ALA A 135 1.44 7.87 17.24
C ALA A 135 2.48 8.52 18.19
N GLY A 136 3.60 7.84 18.45
CA GLY A 136 4.70 8.38 19.23
C GLY A 136 5.30 9.65 18.62
N GLY A 137 5.45 9.69 17.29
CA GLY A 137 5.91 10.87 16.56
C GLY A 137 4.96 12.07 16.70
N PHE A 138 3.66 11.85 16.50
CA PHE A 138 2.64 12.91 16.60
C PHE A 138 2.47 13.42 18.04
N VAL A 139 2.38 12.52 19.02
CA VAL A 139 2.30 12.88 20.44
C VAL A 139 3.57 13.58 20.88
N GLY A 140 4.74 13.07 20.50
CA GLY A 140 6.02 13.71 20.80
C GLY A 140 6.12 15.12 20.22
N ALA A 141 5.65 15.32 18.99
CA ALA A 141 5.60 16.64 18.36
C ALA A 141 4.64 17.60 19.08
N ALA A 142 3.46 17.13 19.48
CA ALA A 142 2.49 17.93 20.22
C ALA A 142 3.02 18.35 21.61
N LEU A 143 3.61 17.41 22.34
CA LEU A 143 4.24 17.67 23.65
C LEU A 143 5.40 18.65 23.51
N LEU A 144 6.27 18.44 22.52
CA LEU A 144 7.40 19.33 22.27
C LEU A 144 6.93 20.73 21.89
N ALA A 145 5.89 20.87 21.07
CA ALA A 145 5.29 22.15 20.73
C ALA A 145 4.70 22.84 21.97
N SER A 146 3.98 22.10 22.82
CA SER A 146 3.38 22.65 24.06
C SER A 146 4.40 23.09 25.11
N ALA A 147 5.64 22.59 25.04
CA ALA A 147 6.71 22.94 25.97
C ALA A 147 7.49 24.20 25.55
N GLN A 148 7.28 24.73 24.35
CA GLN A 148 8.01 25.90 23.85
C GLN A 148 7.25 27.19 24.19
N GLU A 149 7.93 28.19 24.75
CA GLU A 149 7.33 29.49 25.08
C GLU A 149 7.04 30.36 23.85
N THR A 150 7.64 30.04 22.69
CA THR A 150 7.45 30.81 21.45
C THR A 150 6.46 30.11 20.52
N ASP A 151 5.21 30.56 20.52
CA ASP A 151 4.10 30.01 19.74
C ASP A 151 4.45 29.75 18.26
N ARG A 152 5.16 30.71 17.63
CA ARG A 152 5.51 30.62 16.21
C ARG A 152 6.52 29.50 15.92
N PHE A 153 7.49 29.28 16.80
CA PHE A 153 8.49 28.22 16.62
C PHE A 153 7.87 26.85 16.91
N ALA A 154 7.03 26.77 17.94
CA ALA A 154 6.29 25.57 18.30
C ALA A 154 5.43 25.04 17.14
N LEU A 155 4.60 25.91 16.55
CA LEU A 155 3.73 25.58 15.43
C LEU A 155 4.52 25.13 14.19
N ARG A 156 5.65 25.79 13.92
CA ARG A 156 6.53 25.42 12.81
C ARG A 156 7.11 24.03 12.98
N LEU A 157 7.67 23.76 14.16
CA LEU A 157 8.30 22.48 14.47
C LEU A 157 7.26 21.35 14.39
N PHE A 158 6.08 21.57 14.96
CA PHE A 158 4.95 20.66 14.87
C PHE A 158 4.57 20.37 13.41
N GLY A 159 4.33 21.41 12.62
CA GLY A 159 3.97 21.26 11.20
C GLY A 159 5.05 20.54 10.39
N ALA A 160 6.32 20.84 10.64
CA ALA A 160 7.45 20.15 10.00
C ALA A 160 7.47 18.65 10.33
N VAL A 161 7.24 18.28 11.60
CA VAL A 161 7.18 16.86 12.00
C VAL A 161 5.96 16.17 11.39
N VAL A 162 4.80 16.82 11.35
CA VAL A 162 3.58 16.29 10.71
C VAL A 162 3.83 15.99 9.23
N VAL A 163 4.37 16.95 8.47
CA VAL A 163 4.69 16.76 7.04
C VAL A 163 5.64 15.59 6.84
N LEU A 164 6.66 15.47 7.70
CA LEU A 164 7.64 14.40 7.63
C LEU A 164 7.00 13.02 7.90
N LEU A 165 6.20 12.91 8.96
CA LEU A 165 5.49 11.67 9.32
C LEU A 165 4.51 11.22 8.22
N VAL A 166 3.70 12.15 7.69
CA VAL A 166 2.77 11.87 6.57
C VAL A 166 3.53 11.43 5.32
N THR A 167 4.65 12.08 5.00
CA THR A 167 5.49 11.71 3.85
C THR A 167 6.12 10.32 4.03
N PHE A 168 6.60 10.00 5.24
CA PHE A 168 7.11 8.67 5.55
C PHE A 168 6.02 7.60 5.52
N GLY A 169 4.82 7.88 6.03
CA GLY A 169 3.67 6.99 5.94
C GLY A 169 3.31 6.70 4.48
N ALA A 170 3.22 7.75 3.65
CA ALA A 170 2.97 7.63 2.22
C ALA A 170 4.04 6.77 1.52
N LEU A 171 5.33 7.06 1.74
CA LEU A 171 6.42 6.26 1.19
C LEU A 171 6.39 4.82 1.70
N ALA A 172 6.10 4.58 2.98
CA ALA A 172 5.96 3.24 3.54
C ALA A 172 4.78 2.45 2.90
N ALA A 173 3.75 3.15 2.44
CA ALA A 173 2.65 2.56 1.67
C ALA A 173 3.10 2.17 0.25
N ALA A 174 3.94 3.00 -0.39
CA ALA A 174 4.45 2.82 -1.75
C ALA A 174 5.68 1.94 -1.87
N LEU A 175 6.46 1.76 -0.79
CA LEU A 175 7.66 0.94 -0.84
C LEU A 175 7.25 -0.43 -1.38
N PRO A 176 7.86 -0.88 -2.50
CA PRO A 176 7.71 -2.24 -2.96
C PRO A 176 8.32 -3.07 -1.85
N ARG A 177 7.48 -3.52 -0.92
CA ARG A 177 7.96 -4.46 0.08
C ARG A 177 8.48 -5.62 -0.74
N ARG A 178 9.70 -6.02 -0.42
CA ARG A 178 10.22 -7.39 -0.56
C ARG A 178 9.32 -8.35 0.22
N ASP A 179 8.02 -8.29 -0.05
CA ASP A 179 6.99 -9.12 0.52
C ASP A 179 6.94 -10.33 -0.42
N PRO A 180 7.34 -11.53 0.02
CA PRO A 180 7.22 -12.76 -0.77
C PRO A 180 5.77 -12.97 -1.28
N ARG A 181 4.81 -12.21 -0.75
CA ARG A 181 3.43 -12.08 -1.22
C ARG A 181 3.25 -11.37 -2.57
N HIS A 182 4.28 -10.76 -3.16
CA HIS A 182 4.19 -10.24 -4.53
C HIS A 182 3.83 -11.37 -5.51
N GLU A 183 4.37 -12.57 -5.31
CA GLU A 183 4.03 -13.75 -6.10
C GLU A 183 2.56 -14.17 -5.90
N LEU A 184 2.06 -14.10 -4.67
CA LEU A 184 0.65 -14.37 -4.36
C LEU A 184 -0.29 -13.29 -4.91
N LEU A 185 0.13 -12.03 -4.98
CA LEU A 185 -0.67 -10.95 -5.57
C LEU A 185 -0.88 -11.13 -7.07
N PHE A 186 0.06 -11.76 -7.78
CA PHE A 186 -0.14 -12.15 -9.19
C PHE A 186 -1.18 -13.28 -9.36
N THR A 187 -1.46 -14.04 -8.29
CA THR A 187 -2.52 -15.07 -8.31
C THR A 187 -3.89 -14.54 -7.89
N LEU A 188 -3.95 -13.36 -7.26
CA LEU A 188 -5.20 -12.78 -6.79
C LEU A 188 -5.87 -11.94 -7.88
N PRO A 189 -7.20 -12.01 -8.02
CA PRO A 189 -7.95 -11.25 -9.04
C PRO A 189 -8.06 -9.74 -8.73
N VAL A 190 -7.19 -9.19 -7.88
CA VAL A 190 -7.22 -7.80 -7.43
C VAL A 190 -6.07 -7.04 -8.07
N SER A 191 -6.37 -5.94 -8.76
CA SER A 191 -5.32 -5.16 -9.42
C SER A 191 -4.32 -4.57 -8.41
N PRO A 192 -3.01 -4.53 -8.72
CA PRO A 192 -1.99 -3.93 -7.84
C PRO A 192 -2.33 -2.49 -7.45
N GLY A 193 -2.89 -1.71 -8.38
CA GLY A 193 -3.35 -0.35 -8.12
C GLY A 193 -4.45 -0.25 -7.07
N ALA A 194 -5.38 -1.21 -6.99
CA ALA A 194 -6.44 -1.21 -5.98
C ALA A 194 -5.87 -1.49 -4.58
N VAL A 195 -4.92 -2.43 -4.47
CA VAL A 195 -4.22 -2.74 -3.22
C VAL A 195 -3.39 -1.54 -2.75
N PHE A 196 -2.65 -0.90 -3.65
CA PHE A 196 -1.89 0.31 -3.38
C PHE A 196 -2.78 1.44 -2.85
N LEU A 197 -3.88 1.74 -3.54
CA LEU A 197 -4.82 2.77 -3.12
C LEU A 197 -5.44 2.44 -1.76
N ALA A 198 -5.86 1.20 -1.51
CA ALA A 198 -6.43 0.81 -0.23
C ALA A 198 -5.43 0.99 0.91
N ARG A 199 -4.17 0.57 0.72
CA ARG A 199 -3.09 0.75 1.71
C ARG A 199 -2.81 2.24 1.95
N LEU A 200 -2.72 3.03 0.89
CA LEU A 200 -2.49 4.46 0.97
C LEU A 200 -3.62 5.17 1.73
N THR A 201 -4.88 4.81 1.45
CA THR A 201 -6.04 5.34 2.17
C THR A 201 -5.97 5.03 3.66
N VAL A 202 -5.63 3.79 4.05
CA VAL A 202 -5.46 3.43 5.47
C VAL A 202 -4.40 4.32 6.12
N VAL A 203 -3.21 4.39 5.53
CA VAL A 203 -2.08 5.10 6.13
C VAL A 203 -2.35 6.59 6.22
N LEU A 204 -2.76 7.23 5.13
CA LEU A 204 -3.04 8.67 5.11
C LEU A 204 -4.22 9.05 6.00
N SER A 205 -5.29 8.24 6.07
CA SER A 205 -6.44 8.57 6.93
C SER A 205 -6.09 8.49 8.42
N ALA A 206 -5.30 7.48 8.81
CA ALA A 206 -4.83 7.35 10.18
C ALA A 206 -3.81 8.44 10.55
N ASP A 207 -2.84 8.75 9.67
CA ASP A 207 -1.88 9.84 9.89
C ASP A 207 -2.61 11.20 9.98
N LEU A 208 -3.58 11.44 9.11
CA LEU A 208 -4.40 12.65 9.14
C LEU A 208 -5.22 12.74 10.43
N ALA A 209 -5.86 11.66 10.87
CA ALA A 209 -6.62 11.62 12.12
C ALA A 209 -5.73 11.90 13.35
N MET A 210 -4.53 11.29 13.40
CA MET A 210 -3.56 11.53 14.47
C MET A 210 -3.02 12.97 14.44
N ALA A 211 -2.73 13.51 13.26
CA ALA A 211 -2.28 14.90 13.10
C ALA A 211 -3.37 15.91 13.50
N MET A 212 -4.63 15.67 13.13
CA MET A 212 -5.76 16.52 13.54
C MET A 212 -5.99 16.44 15.06
N ALA A 213 -5.98 15.25 15.65
CA ALA A 213 -6.09 15.08 17.11
C ALA A 213 -4.95 15.79 17.84
N SER A 214 -3.73 15.68 17.33
CA SER A 214 -2.55 16.36 17.89
C SER A 214 -2.61 17.87 17.71
N SER A 215 -3.15 18.37 16.59
CA SER A 215 -3.39 19.80 16.37
C SER A 215 -4.40 20.37 17.38
N ALA A 216 -5.43 19.59 17.70
CA ALA A 216 -6.40 19.95 18.74
C ALA A 216 -5.81 19.93 20.16
N LEU A 217 -4.77 19.12 20.42
CA LEU A 217 -4.03 19.16 21.68
C LEU A 217 -3.12 20.39 21.78
N VAL A 218 -2.59 20.89 20.65
CA VAL A 218 -1.69 22.05 20.63
C VAL A 218 -2.45 23.37 20.79
N ASP A 219 -3.58 23.56 20.11
CA ASP A 219 -4.28 24.86 20.03
C ASP A 219 -5.77 24.80 20.45
N GLY A 220 -6.20 23.66 20.99
CA GLY A 220 -7.55 23.48 21.54
C GLY A 220 -8.67 23.67 20.50
N PRO A 221 -9.73 24.45 20.80
CA PRO A 221 -10.86 24.68 19.87
C PRO A 221 -10.46 25.48 18.62
N GLY A 222 -9.27 26.11 18.62
CA GLY A 222 -8.68 26.85 17.49
C GLY A 222 -7.85 26.00 16.53
N TRP A 223 -7.95 24.66 16.57
CA TRP A 223 -7.06 23.74 15.83
C TRP A 223 -7.00 23.91 14.31
N TRP A 224 -7.95 24.60 13.69
CA TRP A 224 -8.03 24.74 12.23
C TRP A 224 -6.84 25.52 11.63
N PRO A 225 -6.46 26.72 12.12
CA PRO A 225 -5.19 27.38 11.79
C PRO A 225 -3.96 26.48 11.83
N VAL A 226 -3.86 25.60 12.84
CA VAL A 226 -2.74 24.65 12.93
C VAL A 226 -2.81 23.66 11.79
N VAL A 227 -3.98 23.09 11.49
CA VAL A 227 -4.16 22.15 10.39
C VAL A 227 -3.89 22.79 9.03
N SER A 228 -4.39 23.99 8.78
CA SER A 228 -4.17 24.70 7.51
C SER A 228 -2.70 25.05 7.29
N SER A 229 -1.89 25.16 8.36
CA SER A 229 -0.47 25.46 8.27
C SER A 229 0.39 24.30 7.72
N TRP A 230 -0.02 23.05 7.91
CA TRP A 230 0.75 21.87 7.47
C TRP A 230 0.05 21.06 6.37
N LEU A 231 -1.26 21.18 6.21
CA LEU A 231 -2.04 20.33 5.31
C LEU A 231 -1.59 20.42 3.84
N GLY A 232 -1.52 21.63 3.28
CA GLY A 232 -1.09 21.86 1.89
C GLY A 232 0.29 21.30 1.60
N GLN A 233 1.29 21.67 2.41
CA GLN A 233 2.65 21.16 2.31
C GLN A 233 2.71 19.63 2.47
N SER A 234 1.96 19.05 3.42
CA SER A 234 1.97 17.60 3.65
C SER A 234 1.39 16.82 2.46
N LEU A 235 0.29 17.30 1.87
CA LEU A 235 -0.34 16.69 0.70
C LEU A 235 0.57 16.79 -0.51
N LEU A 236 1.20 17.95 -0.73
CA LEU A 236 2.12 18.16 -1.84
C LEU A 236 3.39 17.30 -1.69
N ALA A 237 4.01 17.29 -0.51
CA ALA A 237 5.21 16.49 -0.23
C ALA A 237 4.94 14.99 -0.38
N ALA A 238 3.85 14.49 0.21
CA ALA A 238 3.48 13.09 0.14
C ALA A 238 3.10 12.66 -1.29
N SER A 239 2.29 13.45 -2.01
CA SER A 239 1.88 13.12 -3.38
C SER A 239 3.03 13.15 -4.37
N LEU A 240 3.94 14.13 -4.28
CA LEU A 240 5.14 14.19 -5.10
C LEU A 240 6.10 13.05 -4.79
N ALA A 241 6.29 12.74 -3.50
CA ALA A 241 7.11 11.63 -3.06
C ALA A 241 6.59 10.29 -3.60
N LEU A 242 5.28 10.04 -3.49
CA LEU A 242 4.62 8.84 -4.04
C LEU A 242 4.76 8.74 -5.56
N ALA A 243 4.48 9.84 -6.26
CA ALA A 243 4.53 9.91 -7.71
C ALA A 243 5.90 9.53 -8.26
N LEU A 244 6.96 10.08 -7.68
CA LEU A 244 8.34 9.76 -8.07
C LEU A 244 8.79 8.40 -7.53
N ALA A 245 8.32 7.99 -6.33
CA ALA A 245 8.60 6.68 -5.77
C ALA A 245 8.12 5.53 -6.67
N VAL A 246 6.89 5.65 -7.16
CA VAL A 246 6.27 4.65 -8.04
C VAL A 246 6.98 4.56 -9.39
N ARG A 247 7.39 5.70 -9.97
CA ARG A 247 7.93 5.73 -11.34
C ARG A 247 9.44 5.50 -11.41
N HIS A 248 10.18 6.03 -10.44
CA HIS A 248 11.64 6.07 -10.47
C HIS A 248 12.28 5.33 -9.30
N GLY A 249 11.48 4.69 -8.46
CA GLY A 249 11.94 3.96 -7.28
C GLY A 249 11.94 4.82 -6.00
N PRO A 250 12.14 4.21 -4.82
CA PRO A 250 11.90 4.87 -3.53
C PRO A 250 12.84 6.04 -3.23
N ALA A 251 14.10 5.99 -3.70
CA ALA A 251 15.10 7.02 -3.45
C ALA A 251 14.72 8.41 -4.02
N PRO A 252 14.39 8.55 -5.33
CA PRO A 252 13.95 9.84 -5.87
C PRO A 252 12.63 10.34 -5.26
N GLY A 253 11.72 9.44 -4.89
CA GLY A 253 10.51 9.80 -4.15
C GLY A 253 10.82 10.41 -2.77
N ALA A 254 11.68 9.75 -1.99
CA ALA A 254 12.12 10.25 -0.69
C ALA A 254 12.87 11.58 -0.81
N ALA A 255 13.75 11.71 -1.80
CA ALA A 255 14.49 12.95 -2.05
C ALA A 255 13.54 14.11 -2.40
N ALA A 256 12.53 13.88 -3.23
CA ALA A 256 11.59 14.93 -3.61
C ALA A 256 10.66 15.35 -2.45
N GLY A 257 10.12 14.40 -1.69
CA GLY A 257 9.36 14.70 -0.48
C GLY A 257 10.19 15.45 0.56
N GLY A 258 11.44 15.00 0.76
CA GLY A 258 12.41 15.65 1.63
C GLY A 258 12.79 17.06 1.16
N ALA A 259 12.89 17.29 -0.14
CA ALA A 259 13.15 18.62 -0.71
C ALA A 259 11.98 19.58 -0.45
N VAL A 260 10.72 19.14 -0.64
CA VAL A 260 9.53 19.95 -0.29
C VAL A 260 9.48 20.24 1.20
N TRP A 261 9.80 19.25 2.05
CA TRP A 261 9.89 19.43 3.50
C TRP A 261 10.96 20.46 3.89
N LEU A 262 12.18 20.33 3.34
CA LEU A 262 13.29 21.27 3.57
C LEU A 262 12.90 22.68 3.13
N LEU A 263 12.28 22.82 1.96
CA LEU A 263 11.82 24.11 1.45
C LEU A 263 10.80 24.77 2.38
N GLY A 264 9.85 23.99 2.91
CA GLY A 264 8.89 24.46 3.90
C GLY A 264 9.54 24.89 5.21
N VAL A 265 10.52 24.12 5.68
CA VAL A 265 11.30 24.48 6.86
C VAL A 265 12.09 25.77 6.59
N THR A 266 12.83 25.90 5.50
CA THR A 266 13.71 27.07 5.30
C THR A 266 12.97 28.34 4.91
N SER A 267 11.93 28.22 4.07
CA SER A 267 11.39 29.33 3.26
C SER A 267 9.86 29.50 3.37
N GLY A 268 9.17 28.69 4.18
CA GLY A 268 7.73 28.80 4.38
C GLY A 268 7.29 30.08 5.13
N PRO A 269 5.98 30.22 5.44
CA PRO A 269 5.43 31.40 6.13
C PRO A 269 6.01 31.60 7.55
N GLN A 270 6.67 30.57 8.07
CA GLN A 270 7.40 30.59 9.33
C GLN A 270 8.89 30.23 9.15
N GLY A 271 9.42 30.26 7.92
CA GLY A 271 10.78 29.85 7.57
C GLY A 271 11.88 30.62 8.30
N LEU A 272 13.10 30.05 8.33
CA LEU A 272 14.28 30.70 8.94
C LEU A 272 14.74 31.92 8.14
N PHE A 273 14.46 31.95 6.84
CA PHE A 273 14.99 32.96 5.93
C PHE A 273 13.86 33.66 5.19
N SER A 274 13.83 34.99 5.27
CA SER A 274 13.03 35.82 4.37
C SER A 274 13.76 35.97 3.04
N THR A 275 13.29 35.30 2.01
CA THR A 275 13.79 35.47 0.63
C THR A 275 12.68 36.06 -0.23
N PRO A 276 13.00 36.82 -1.31
CA PRO A 276 11.98 37.32 -2.24
C PRO A 276 11.20 36.18 -2.92
N VAL A 277 11.81 35.00 -3.02
CA VAL A 277 11.17 33.77 -3.52
C VAL A 277 10.17 33.19 -2.50
N GLY A 278 10.29 33.55 -1.22
CA GLY A 278 9.45 33.08 -0.12
C GLY A 278 7.95 33.26 -0.35
N ALA A 279 7.52 34.37 -0.96
CA ALA A 279 6.10 34.60 -1.25
C ALA A 279 5.52 33.59 -2.26
N THR A 280 6.31 33.20 -3.26
CA THR A 280 5.89 32.20 -4.26
C THR A 280 5.91 30.78 -3.68
N VAL A 281 6.91 30.48 -2.84
CA VAL A 281 7.00 29.22 -2.11
C VAL A 281 5.85 29.09 -1.12
N ASP A 282 5.53 30.15 -0.37
CA ASP A 282 4.42 30.18 0.57
C ASP A 282 3.07 29.94 -0.11
N ALA A 283 2.82 30.59 -1.26
CA ALA A 283 1.62 30.32 -2.05
C ALA A 283 1.52 28.86 -2.53
N LEU A 284 2.66 28.20 -2.80
CA LEU A 284 2.72 26.81 -3.23
C LEU A 284 2.62 25.80 -2.08
N LEU A 285 3.08 26.16 -0.87
CA LEU A 285 3.08 25.27 0.29
C LEU A 285 1.86 25.47 1.21
N SER A 286 1.19 26.62 1.11
CA SER A 286 -0.04 26.90 1.82
C SER A 286 -1.21 26.06 1.31
N THR A 287 -2.18 25.81 2.19
CA THR A 287 -3.37 25.03 1.86
C THR A 287 -4.32 25.85 0.97
N THR A 288 -4.09 25.84 -0.34
CA THR A 288 -4.94 26.50 -1.35
C THR A 288 -5.64 25.47 -2.25
N PRO A 289 -6.77 25.82 -2.90
CA PRO A 289 -7.44 24.90 -3.84
C PRO A 289 -6.52 24.38 -4.95
N TRP A 290 -5.55 25.19 -5.38
CA TRP A 290 -4.56 24.81 -6.40
C TRP A 290 -3.59 23.74 -5.91
N THR A 291 -3.08 23.87 -4.68
CA THR A 291 -2.19 22.85 -4.08
C THR A 291 -2.90 21.51 -3.89
N VAL A 292 -4.19 21.55 -3.51
CA VAL A 292 -5.03 20.36 -3.40
C VAL A 292 -5.26 19.73 -4.78
N ALA A 293 -5.59 20.54 -5.79
CA ALA A 293 -5.76 20.05 -7.17
C ALA A 293 -4.49 19.43 -7.74
N LEU A 294 -3.33 20.06 -7.54
CA LEU A 294 -2.03 19.55 -7.95
C LEU A 294 -1.68 18.24 -7.22
N SER A 295 -1.90 18.18 -5.91
CA SER A 295 -1.68 16.97 -5.12
C SER A 295 -2.57 15.83 -5.58
N ALA A 296 -3.85 16.11 -5.88
CA ALA A 296 -4.78 15.14 -6.43
C ALA A 296 -4.35 14.64 -7.82
N ALA A 297 -3.84 15.54 -8.68
CA ALA A 297 -3.30 15.17 -9.99
C ALA A 297 -2.06 14.27 -9.86
N LEU A 298 -1.15 14.57 -8.93
CA LEU A 298 0.03 13.74 -8.65
C LEU A 298 -0.35 12.36 -8.10
N LEU A 299 -1.34 12.28 -7.20
CA LEU A 299 -1.87 11.02 -6.69
C LEU A 299 -2.55 10.19 -7.78
N ALA A 300 -3.37 10.83 -8.62
CA ALA A 300 -4.00 10.16 -9.77
C ALA A 300 -2.94 9.63 -10.74
N TRP A 301 -1.87 10.40 -10.98
CA TRP A 301 -0.75 9.99 -11.81
C TRP A 301 0.01 8.79 -11.20
N ALA A 302 0.30 8.81 -9.89
CA ALA A 302 0.92 7.69 -9.19
C ALA A 302 0.05 6.42 -9.27
N ALA A 303 -1.26 6.55 -9.05
CA ALA A 303 -2.20 5.45 -9.17
C ALA A 303 -2.31 4.91 -10.60
N GLY A 304 -2.24 5.78 -11.61
CA GLY A 304 -2.20 5.42 -13.02
C GLY A 304 -0.92 4.65 -13.37
N ALA A 305 0.23 5.12 -12.90
CA ALA A 305 1.52 4.43 -13.08
C ALA A 305 1.53 3.02 -12.48
N MET A 306 0.96 2.84 -11.28
CA MET A 306 0.80 1.52 -10.65
C MET A 306 -0.11 0.57 -11.44
N ARG A 307 -1.09 1.09 -12.19
CA ARG A 307 -1.95 0.27 -13.06
C ARG A 307 -1.27 -0.07 -14.38
N ALA A 308 -0.43 0.83 -14.89
CA ALA A 308 0.29 0.66 -16.15
C ALA A 308 1.56 -0.19 -16.01
N TYR A 309 1.95 -0.56 -14.78
CA TYR A 309 3.03 -1.50 -14.53
C TYR A 309 2.62 -2.91 -14.99
N ALA A 310 2.64 -3.11 -16.31
CA ALA A 310 2.68 -4.42 -16.91
C ALA A 310 4.08 -5.00 -16.64
N PRO A 311 4.20 -6.27 -16.23
CA PRO A 311 5.51 -6.91 -16.20
C PRO A 311 6.11 -6.75 -17.61
N PRO A 312 7.41 -6.42 -17.73
CA PRO A 312 8.06 -6.37 -19.03
C PRO A 312 7.73 -7.70 -19.74
N GLU A 313 7.07 -7.62 -20.89
CA GLU A 313 6.89 -8.78 -21.75
C GLU A 313 8.28 -9.40 -21.90
N ALA A 314 8.40 -10.67 -21.51
CA ALA A 314 9.65 -11.40 -21.60
C ALA A 314 10.14 -11.22 -23.03
N ALA A 315 11.14 -10.37 -23.22
CA ALA A 315 11.65 -10.06 -24.53
C ALA A 315 12.15 -11.38 -25.10
N GLU A 316 11.44 -11.89 -26.11
CA GLU A 316 11.83 -13.08 -26.86
C GLU A 316 13.30 -12.91 -27.26
N ARG A 317 14.16 -13.69 -26.63
CA ARG A 317 15.58 -13.83 -26.97
C ARG A 317 15.83 -15.29 -27.27
#